data_AF-A0A379WC67-F1
#
_entry.id   AF-A0A379WC67-F1
#
_cell.length_a   1.000
_cell.length_b   1.000
_cell.length_c   1.000
_cell.angle_alpha   90.00
_cell.angle_beta   90.00
_cell.angle_gamma   90.00
#
_symmetry.space_group_name_H-M   'P 1'
#
loop_
_entity.id
_entity.type
_entity.pdbx_description
1 polymer ?
#
loop_
_entity_poly.entity_id
_entity_poly.type
_entity_poly.pdbx_seq_one_letter_code
_entity_poly.pdbx_strand_id
1 'polypeptide(L)'
;MIFWAFLSATINESCGIFNESASIIKQSDLPLYLYILRVFYRQFMIMLHNFIIIPFVIFFTNTSVNLDILLFIPAIVITSISLISTGMILAIFCTRYRDMGPVVQSVVTLCFFITPIIWTSEQLPKGRKEFVDYNIFYYFMEMLRKPLMGTVPDVTIWFYTIITSIIMLMVSTLVLTKYRSRIVYWL
;
A
#
# COMPACT_ATOMS: atom_id res chain seq x y z
N MET A 1 -7.21 5.60 -9.74
CA MET A 1 -8.04 5.57 -8.50
C MET A 1 -8.06 4.21 -7.82
N ILE A 2 -8.28 3.10 -8.53
CA ILE A 2 -8.39 1.75 -7.94
C ILE A 2 -7.19 1.39 -7.03
N PHE A 3 -5.96 1.54 -7.52
CA PHE A 3 -4.75 1.21 -6.73
C PHE A 3 -4.55 2.11 -5.52
N TRP A 4 -4.89 3.40 -5.64
CA TRP A 4 -4.81 4.31 -4.52
C TRP A 4 -5.83 3.96 -3.43
N ALA A 5 -7.07 3.65 -3.82
CA ALA A 5 -8.09 3.21 -2.90
C ALA A 5 -7.65 1.94 -2.14
N PHE A 6 -7.05 0.98 -2.85
CA PHE A 6 -6.46 -0.22 -2.25
C PHE A 6 -5.35 0.09 -1.24
N LEU A 7 -4.37 0.92 -1.61
CA LEU A 7 -3.27 1.34 -0.71
C LEU A 7 -3.83 2.05 0.54
N SER A 8 -4.66 3.07 0.31
CA SER A 8 -5.23 3.91 1.36
C SER A 8 -6.11 3.12 2.32
N ALA A 9 -7.00 2.26 1.81
CA ALA A 9 -7.89 1.46 2.65
C ALA A 9 -7.10 0.44 3.47
N THR A 10 -6.11 -0.23 2.86
CA THR A 10 -5.26 -1.20 3.57
C THR A 10 -4.49 -0.53 4.71
N ILE A 11 -3.91 0.65 4.47
CA ILE A 11 -3.16 1.41 5.48
C ILE A 11 -4.07 1.83 6.64
N ASN A 12 -5.21 2.47 6.33
CA ASN A 12 -6.10 3.02 7.35
C ASN A 12 -6.77 1.93 8.18
N GLU A 13 -7.23 0.83 7.56
CA GLU A 13 -7.85 -0.27 8.30
C GLU A 13 -6.83 -1.04 9.15
N SER A 14 -5.56 -1.11 8.71
CA SER A 14 -4.50 -1.74 9.50
C SER A 14 -4.24 -1.00 10.81
N CYS A 15 -4.43 0.33 10.88
CA CYS A 15 -4.28 1.09 12.12
C CYS A 15 -5.24 0.62 13.23
N GLY A 16 -6.45 0.17 12.87
CA GLY A 16 -7.50 -0.20 13.82
C GLY A 16 -7.58 -1.68 14.16
N ILE A 17 -6.95 -2.55 13.37
CA ILE A 17 -7.26 -3.99 13.38
C ILE A 17 -7.00 -4.72 14.70
N PHE A 18 -5.95 -4.36 15.43
CA PHE A 18 -5.68 -4.96 16.74
C PHE A 18 -6.66 -4.51 17.80
N ASN A 19 -7.11 -3.25 17.76
CA ASN A 19 -8.16 -2.77 18.66
C ASN A 19 -9.51 -3.44 18.35
N GLU A 20 -9.84 -3.61 17.07
CA GLU A 20 -11.06 -4.33 16.63
C GLU A 20 -11.04 -5.80 17.05
N SER A 21 -9.87 -6.44 16.96
CA SER A 21 -9.68 -7.86 17.28
C SER A 21 -9.23 -8.11 18.72
N ALA A 22 -9.33 -7.11 19.61
CA ALA A 22 -8.78 -7.17 20.98
C ALA A 22 -9.31 -8.36 21.79
N SER A 23 -10.61 -8.65 21.69
CA SER A 23 -11.23 -9.78 22.39
C SER A 23 -10.63 -11.13 21.98
N ILE A 24 -10.32 -11.29 20.69
CA ILE A 24 -9.73 -12.54 20.16
C ILE A 24 -8.26 -12.62 20.55
N ILE A 25 -7.52 -11.51 20.44
CA ILE A 25 -6.09 -11.44 20.79
C ILE A 25 -5.86 -11.75 22.28
N LYS A 26 -6.77 -11.32 23.16
CA LYS A 26 -6.69 -11.59 24.61
C LYS A 26 -7.05 -13.03 24.98
N GLN A 27 -7.77 -13.76 24.13
CA GLN A 27 -8.30 -15.09 24.41
C GLN A 27 -7.58 -16.21 23.64
N SER A 28 -6.86 -15.89 22.56
CA SER A 28 -6.27 -16.86 21.66
C SER A 28 -4.87 -16.46 21.19
N ASP A 29 -3.92 -17.40 21.27
CA ASP A 29 -2.52 -17.22 20.84
C ASP A 29 -2.32 -17.35 19.32
N LEU A 30 -3.08 -16.57 18.54
CA LEU A 30 -2.90 -16.52 17.09
C LEU A 30 -1.73 -15.59 16.69
N PRO A 31 -0.94 -15.94 15.66
CA PRO A 31 0.07 -15.05 15.12
C PRO A 31 -0.51 -13.70 14.68
N LEU A 32 0.06 -12.60 15.18
CA LEU A 32 -0.44 -11.24 14.94
C LEU A 32 -0.52 -10.86 13.45
N TYR A 33 0.35 -11.46 12.63
CA TYR A 33 0.36 -11.26 11.18
C TYR A 33 -0.94 -11.69 10.50
N LEU A 34 -1.67 -12.67 11.06
CA LEU A 34 -2.94 -13.15 10.50
C LEU A 34 -4.02 -12.05 10.49
N TYR A 35 -4.02 -11.17 11.50
CA TYR A 35 -4.98 -10.08 11.56
C TYR A 35 -4.71 -9.03 10.46
N ILE A 36 -3.44 -8.73 10.19
CA ILE A 36 -3.07 -7.84 9.07
C ILE A 36 -3.42 -8.50 7.73
N LEU A 37 -3.12 -9.79 7.58
CA LEU A 37 -3.48 -10.55 6.37
C LEU A 37 -5.00 -10.56 6.12
N ARG A 38 -5.83 -10.60 7.17
CA ARG A 38 -7.29 -10.51 7.04
C ARG A 38 -7.73 -9.17 6.43
N VAL A 39 -7.16 -8.06 6.89
CA VAL A 39 -7.41 -6.72 6.33
C VAL A 39 -6.94 -6.67 4.88
N PHE A 40 -5.69 -7.07 4.65
CA PHE A 40 -5.09 -7.08 3.31
C PHE A 40 -5.93 -7.90 2.33
N TYR A 41 -6.33 -9.12 2.70
CA TYR A 41 -7.12 -10.00 1.84
C TYR A 41 -8.48 -9.38 1.48
N ARG A 42 -9.16 -8.77 2.47
CA ARG A 42 -10.41 -8.05 2.23
C ARG A 42 -10.22 -6.91 1.23
N GLN A 43 -9.18 -6.08 1.42
CA GLN A 43 -8.90 -4.97 0.52
C GLN A 43 -8.43 -5.42 -0.87
N PHE A 44 -7.70 -6.52 -0.92
CA PHE A 44 -7.26 -7.13 -2.16
C PHE A 44 -8.47 -7.64 -2.97
N MET A 45 -9.47 -8.25 -2.30
CA MET A 45 -10.71 -8.66 -2.96
C MET A 45 -11.53 -7.48 -3.48
N ILE A 46 -11.62 -6.38 -2.71
CA ILE A 46 -12.26 -5.15 -3.18
C ILE A 46 -11.52 -4.58 -4.39
N MET A 47 -10.19 -4.57 -4.37
CA MET A 47 -9.37 -4.15 -5.50
C MET A 47 -9.62 -5.03 -6.73
N LEU A 48 -9.62 -6.35 -6.58
CA LEU A 48 -9.88 -7.30 -7.67
C LEU A 48 -11.27 -7.11 -8.28
N HIS A 49 -12.30 -6.91 -7.44
CA HIS A 49 -13.65 -6.62 -7.92
C HIS A 49 -13.68 -5.34 -8.77
N ASN A 50 -13.03 -4.26 -8.32
CA ASN A 50 -12.92 -3.02 -9.08
C ASN A 50 -12.03 -3.18 -10.33
N PHE A 51 -11.03 -4.06 -10.28
CA PHE A 51 -10.11 -4.32 -11.39
C PHE A 51 -10.80 -4.94 -12.61
N ILE A 52 -11.93 -5.63 -12.42
CA ILE A 52 -12.74 -6.19 -13.51
C ILE A 52 -13.15 -5.13 -14.53
N ILE A 53 -13.25 -3.85 -14.14
CA ILE A 53 -13.58 -2.74 -15.04
C ILE A 53 -12.45 -2.46 -16.05
N ILE A 54 -11.19 -2.74 -15.70
CA ILE A 54 -10.02 -2.35 -16.51
C ILE A 54 -10.00 -3.05 -17.88
N PRO A 55 -10.20 -4.37 -18.02
CA PRO A 55 -10.33 -5.02 -19.32
C PRO A 55 -11.37 -4.39 -20.25
N PHE A 56 -12.54 -3.99 -19.71
CA PHE A 56 -13.56 -3.31 -20.51
C PHE A 56 -13.06 -1.96 -21.02
N VAL A 57 -12.41 -1.16 -20.17
CA VAL A 57 -11.83 0.13 -20.58
C VAL A 57 -10.77 -0.07 -21.67
N ILE A 58 -9.87 -1.05 -21.52
CA ILE A 58 -8.85 -1.36 -22.51
C ILE A 58 -9.49 -1.73 -23.86
N PHE A 59 -10.54 -2.54 -23.84
CA PHE A 59 -11.29 -2.93 -25.03
C PHE A 59 -11.93 -1.72 -25.74
N PHE A 60 -12.59 -0.82 -25.01
CA PHE A 60 -13.22 0.36 -25.60
C PHE A 60 -12.23 1.43 -26.06
N THR A 61 -11.05 1.52 -25.42
CA THR A 61 -10.03 2.54 -25.75
C THR A 61 -9.06 2.09 -26.85
N ASN A 62 -9.17 0.85 -27.35
CA ASN A 62 -8.23 0.26 -28.32
C ASN A 62 -6.76 0.41 -27.90
N THR A 63 -6.49 0.34 -26.59
CA THR A 63 -5.12 0.43 -26.08
C THR A 63 -4.35 -0.83 -26.51
N SER A 64 -3.15 -0.66 -27.05
CA SER A 64 -2.30 -1.78 -27.48
C SER A 64 -1.94 -2.65 -26.27
N VAL A 65 -2.59 -3.82 -26.16
CA VAL A 65 -2.27 -4.81 -25.13
C VAL A 65 -1.01 -5.55 -25.57
N ASN A 66 0.10 -5.24 -24.91
CA ASN A 66 1.36 -5.94 -25.08
C ASN A 66 1.58 -6.95 -23.94
N LEU A 67 2.55 -7.84 -24.09
CA LEU A 67 2.99 -8.79 -23.05
C LEU A 67 3.48 -8.09 -21.77
N ASP A 68 3.73 -6.78 -21.83
CA ASP A 68 4.10 -5.92 -20.70
C ASP A 68 3.06 -5.96 -19.56
N ILE A 69 1.79 -6.29 -19.85
CA ILE A 69 0.77 -6.47 -18.82
C ILE A 69 1.15 -7.54 -17.79
N LEU A 70 1.98 -8.52 -18.16
CA LEU A 70 2.45 -9.57 -17.25
C LEU A 70 3.31 -9.01 -16.12
N LEU A 71 3.98 -7.85 -16.32
CA LEU A 71 4.74 -7.15 -15.28
C LEU A 71 3.86 -6.60 -14.15
N PHE A 72 2.53 -6.56 -14.35
CA PHE A 72 1.59 -6.24 -13.28
C PHE A 72 1.62 -7.26 -12.14
N ILE A 73 1.88 -8.55 -12.43
CA ILE A 73 1.93 -9.61 -11.42
C ILE A 73 3.06 -9.40 -10.41
N PRO A 74 4.34 -9.23 -10.81
CA PRO A 74 5.40 -8.92 -9.86
C PRO A 74 5.18 -7.56 -9.16
N ALA A 75 4.63 -6.57 -9.86
CA ALA A 75 4.31 -5.27 -9.28
C ALA A 75 3.31 -5.36 -8.12
N ILE A 76 2.23 -6.14 -8.27
CA ILE A 76 1.24 -6.32 -7.21
C ILE A 76 1.81 -7.12 -6.03
N VAL A 77 2.68 -8.11 -6.28
CA VAL A 77 3.34 -8.88 -5.21
C VAL A 77 4.22 -7.99 -4.36
N ILE A 78 5.08 -7.18 -4.97
CA ILE A 78 5.97 -6.25 -4.24
C ILE A 78 5.13 -5.23 -3.43
N THR A 79 4.11 -4.65 -4.07
CA THR A 79 3.21 -3.71 -3.39
C THR A 79 2.50 -4.37 -2.20
N SER A 80 2.09 -5.62 -2.34
CA SER A 80 1.42 -6.38 -1.28
C SER A 80 2.33 -6.61 -0.08
N ILE A 81 3.58 -7.01 -0.30
CA ILE A 81 4.58 -7.19 0.76
C ILE A 81 4.81 -5.87 1.50
N SER A 82 4.95 -4.77 0.76
CA SER A 82 5.13 -3.43 1.33
C SER A 82 3.93 -3.00 2.17
N LEU A 83 2.71 -3.22 1.67
CA LEU A 83 1.46 -2.88 2.37
C LEU A 83 1.29 -3.67 3.66
N ILE A 84 1.50 -4.99 3.63
CA ILE A 84 1.37 -5.82 4.82
C ILE A 84 2.42 -5.42 5.86
N SER A 85 3.65 -5.14 5.42
CA SER A 85 4.74 -4.69 6.29
C SER A 85 4.43 -3.34 6.95
N THR A 86 3.97 -2.37 6.15
CA THR A 86 3.58 -1.04 6.63
C THR A 86 2.37 -1.10 7.55
N GLY A 87 1.36 -1.90 7.19
CA GLY A 87 0.16 -2.13 7.99
C GLY A 87 0.50 -2.70 9.36
N MET A 88 1.45 -3.63 9.45
CA MET A 88 1.92 -4.17 10.72
C MET A 88 2.59 -3.10 11.60
N ILE A 89 3.48 -2.28 11.03
CA ILE A 89 4.14 -1.19 11.77
C ILE A 89 3.09 -0.22 12.33
N LEU A 90 2.15 0.19 11.50
CA LEU A 90 1.10 1.14 11.87
C LEU A 90 0.10 0.55 12.86
N ALA A 91 -0.26 -0.73 12.73
CA ALA A 91 -1.13 -1.42 13.67
C ALA A 91 -0.52 -1.40 15.08
N ILE A 92 0.75 -1.78 15.22
CA ILE A 92 1.45 -1.76 16.51
C ILE A 92 1.52 -0.34 17.08
N PHE A 93 1.84 0.64 16.23
CA PHE A 93 1.94 2.04 16.63
C PHE A 93 0.59 2.60 17.12
N CYS A 94 -0.50 2.32 16.39
CA CYS A 94 -1.84 2.79 16.73
C CYS A 94 -2.46 2.03 17.91
N THR A 95 -2.06 0.78 18.17
CA THR A 95 -2.43 0.10 19.42
C THR A 95 -1.83 0.80 20.63
N ARG A 96 -0.58 1.27 20.54
CA ARG A 96 0.07 2.01 21.62
C ARG A 96 -0.50 3.42 21.78
N TYR A 97 -0.72 4.12 20.68
CA TYR A 97 -1.22 5.49 20.64
C TYR A 97 -2.52 5.53 19.84
N ARG A 98 -3.64 5.26 20.51
CA ARG A 98 -4.97 5.12 19.86
C ARG A 98 -5.38 6.35 19.06
N ASP A 99 -4.95 7.54 19.47
CA ASP A 99 -5.26 8.81 18.81
C ASP A 99 -4.49 9.01 17.49
N MET A 100 -3.53 8.13 17.16
CA MET A 100 -2.76 8.22 15.92
C MET A 100 -3.52 7.73 14.69
N GLY A 101 -4.61 6.96 14.86
CA GLY A 101 -5.43 6.50 13.73
C GLY A 101 -5.92 7.65 12.83
N PRO A 102 -6.63 8.66 13.37
CA PRO A 102 -7.05 9.84 12.61
C PRO A 102 -5.88 10.64 12.01
N VAL A 103 -4.73 10.67 12.67
CA VAL A 103 -3.52 11.34 12.16
C VAL A 103 -3.01 10.60 10.91
N VAL A 104 -2.92 9.28 10.95
CA VAL A 104 -2.53 8.47 9.79
C VAL A 104 -3.50 8.69 8.62
N GLN A 105 -4.81 8.72 8.89
CA GLN A 105 -5.80 9.00 7.85
C GLN A 105 -5.57 10.35 7.18
N SER A 106 -5.30 11.39 7.97
CA SER A 106 -5.01 12.74 7.46
C SER A 106 -3.72 12.75 6.63
N VAL A 107 -2.68 12.05 7.08
CA VAL A 107 -1.41 11.92 6.34
C VAL A 107 -1.61 11.18 5.03
N VAL A 108 -2.35 10.08 5.01
CA VAL A 108 -2.68 9.34 3.78
C VAL A 108 -3.44 10.24 2.81
N THR A 109 -4.42 11.03 3.29
CA THR A 109 -5.12 12.02 2.45
C THR A 109 -4.16 13.08 1.90
N LEU A 110 -3.20 13.59 2.67
CA LEU A 110 -2.19 14.51 2.14
C LEU A 110 -1.31 13.85 1.07
N CYS A 111 -0.86 12.61 1.30
CA CYS A 111 -0.10 11.83 0.34
C CYS A 111 -0.85 11.65 -0.98
N PHE A 112 -2.18 11.54 -0.97
CA PHE A 112 -2.99 11.47 -2.19
C PHE A 112 -2.76 12.68 -3.10
N PHE A 113 -2.81 13.89 -2.53
CA PHE A 113 -2.66 15.13 -3.30
C PHE A 113 -1.23 15.34 -3.79
N ILE A 114 -0.23 14.90 -3.02
CA ILE A 114 1.18 14.97 -3.40
C ILE A 114 1.54 13.93 -4.47
N THR A 115 0.76 12.85 -4.59
CA THR A 115 1.00 11.82 -5.61
C THR A 115 0.32 12.21 -6.93
N PRO A 116 1.00 12.09 -8.09
CA PRO A 116 0.43 12.41 -9.40
C PRO A 116 -0.59 11.34 -9.83
N ILE A 117 -1.75 11.37 -9.20
CA ILE A 117 -2.89 10.47 -9.47
C ILE A 117 -3.95 11.19 -10.30
N ILE A 118 -4.26 12.44 -9.93
CA ILE A 118 -5.23 13.31 -10.63
C ILE A 118 -4.53 14.23 -11.62
N TRP A 119 -3.26 14.58 -11.34
CA TRP A 119 -2.46 15.50 -12.14
C TRP A 119 -1.23 14.80 -12.70
N THR A 120 -0.70 15.35 -13.79
CA THR A 120 0.49 14.82 -14.46
C THR A 120 1.69 15.70 -14.12
N SER A 121 2.86 15.09 -13.89
CA SER A 121 4.11 15.81 -13.57
C SER A 121 4.52 16.84 -14.63
N GLU A 122 4.02 16.71 -15.85
CA GLU A 122 4.21 17.66 -16.95
C GLU A 122 3.60 19.05 -16.70
N GLN A 123 2.56 19.12 -15.85
CA GLN A 123 1.85 20.36 -15.54
C GLN A 123 2.62 21.26 -14.55
N LEU A 124 3.69 20.75 -13.91
CA LEU A 124 4.48 21.54 -12.97
C LEU A 124 5.54 22.42 -13.67
N PRO A 125 5.75 23.66 -13.18
CA PRO A 125 6.86 24.50 -13.61
C PRO A 125 8.21 23.78 -13.48
N LYS A 126 9.13 24.06 -14.41
CA LYS A 126 10.51 23.52 -14.39
C LYS A 126 11.16 23.86 -13.03
N GLY A 127 11.61 22.85 -12.29
CA GLY A 127 12.18 22.97 -10.93
C GLY A 127 11.31 22.37 -9.81
N ARG A 128 10.00 22.15 -10.01
CA ARG A 128 9.15 21.46 -9.02
C ARG A 128 8.88 19.98 -9.34
N LYS A 129 9.31 19.51 -10.51
CA LYS A 129 9.14 18.12 -10.94
C LYS A 129 9.90 17.13 -10.05
N GLU A 130 11.08 17.54 -9.58
CA GLU A 130 11.94 16.70 -8.71
C GLU A 130 11.32 16.43 -7.34
N PHE A 131 10.42 17.29 -6.84
CA PHE A 131 9.69 17.04 -5.59
C PHE A 131 8.78 15.80 -5.66
N VAL A 132 8.33 15.45 -6.86
CA VAL A 132 7.48 14.29 -7.11
C VAL A 132 8.26 12.99 -6.95
N ASP A 133 9.54 13.00 -7.31
CA ASP A 133 10.43 11.84 -7.23
C ASP A 133 10.74 11.45 -5.78
N TYR A 134 10.62 12.36 -4.81
CA TYR A 134 10.79 12.00 -3.39
C TYR A 134 9.62 11.22 -2.79
N ASN A 135 8.48 11.16 -3.49
CA ASN A 135 7.29 10.51 -2.95
C ASN A 135 7.35 8.99 -3.19
N ILE A 136 7.48 8.21 -2.12
CA ILE A 136 7.52 6.74 -2.21
C ILE A 136 6.22 6.17 -2.82
N PHE A 137 5.06 6.77 -2.52
CA PHE A 137 3.78 6.32 -3.07
C PHE A 137 3.71 6.49 -4.59
N TYR A 138 4.43 7.46 -5.16
CA TYR A 138 4.51 7.64 -6.59
C TYR A 138 5.13 6.41 -7.26
N TYR A 139 6.24 5.89 -6.74
CA TYR A 139 6.88 4.70 -7.33
C TYR A 139 5.99 3.46 -7.31
N PHE A 140 5.25 3.20 -6.22
CA PHE A 140 4.29 2.09 -6.16
C PHE A 140 3.13 2.28 -7.12
N MET A 141 2.58 3.50 -7.23
CA MET A 141 1.48 3.80 -8.14
C MET A 141 1.90 3.68 -9.61
N GLU A 142 3.09 4.16 -9.96
CA GLU A 142 3.61 4.15 -11.32
C GLU A 142 3.98 2.72 -11.76
N MET A 143 4.55 1.93 -10.84
CA MET A 143 4.83 0.51 -11.03
C MET A 143 3.57 -0.30 -11.38
N LEU A 144 2.43 -0.02 -10.73
CA LEU A 144 1.16 -0.70 -11.02
C LEU A 144 0.48 -0.17 -12.29
N ARG A 145 0.68 1.11 -12.61
CA ARG A 145 -0.01 1.81 -13.71
C ARG A 145 0.60 1.51 -15.07
N LYS A 146 1.93 1.62 -15.22
CA LYS A 146 2.61 1.52 -16.52
C LYS A 146 2.33 0.21 -17.29
N PRO A 147 2.34 -0.98 -16.66
CA PRO A 147 2.04 -2.24 -17.34
C PRO A 147 0.64 -2.28 -17.95
N LEU A 148 -0.33 -1.62 -17.31
CA LEU A 148 -1.72 -1.57 -17.77
C LEU A 148 -1.93 -0.59 -18.94
N MET A 149 -1.00 0.36 -19.10
CA MET A 149 -0.94 1.29 -20.22
C MET A 149 -0.14 0.72 -21.40
N GLY A 150 0.36 -0.53 -21.31
CA GLY A 150 1.20 -1.14 -22.34
C GLY A 150 2.61 -0.54 -22.39
N THR A 151 3.10 0.01 -21.28
CA THR A 151 4.45 0.58 -21.16
C THR A 151 5.24 -0.13 -20.07
N VAL A 152 6.54 -0.31 -20.29
CA VAL A 152 7.41 -0.93 -19.29
C VAL A 152 7.78 0.08 -18.21
N PRO A 153 7.63 -0.25 -16.91
CA PRO A 153 8.14 0.61 -15.84
C PRO A 153 9.66 0.71 -15.89
N ASP A 154 10.18 1.92 -15.66
CA ASP A 154 11.61 2.18 -15.66
C ASP A 154 12.31 1.39 -14.53
N VAL A 155 13.57 1.02 -14.76
CA VAL A 155 14.39 0.23 -13.84
C VAL A 155 14.55 0.94 -12.50
N THR A 156 14.60 2.27 -12.51
CA THR A 156 14.66 3.09 -11.29
C THR A 156 13.45 2.87 -10.39
N ILE A 157 12.25 2.76 -10.96
CA ILE A 157 11.00 2.53 -10.23
C ILE A 157 11.04 1.16 -9.54
N TRP A 158 11.50 0.13 -10.25
CA TRP A 158 11.69 -1.21 -9.68
C TRP A 158 12.70 -1.20 -8.53
N PHE A 159 13.82 -0.52 -8.71
CA PHE A 159 14.86 -0.43 -7.70
C PHE A 159 14.35 0.22 -6.40
N TYR A 160 13.71 1.39 -6.47
CA TYR A 160 13.22 2.10 -5.29
C TYR A 160 12.09 1.35 -4.57
N THR A 161 11.14 0.78 -5.31
CA THR A 161 10.04 0.00 -4.70
C THR A 161 10.54 -1.28 -4.02
N ILE A 162 11.47 -2.01 -4.63
CA ILE A 162 12.04 -3.23 -4.03
C ILE A 162 12.80 -2.88 -2.74
N ILE A 163 13.68 -1.88 -2.79
CA ILE A 163 14.45 -1.46 -1.62
C ILE A 163 13.55 -1.00 -0.49
N THR A 164 12.57 -0.14 -0.79
CA THR A 164 11.63 0.33 0.24
C THR A 164 10.79 -0.81 0.80
N SER A 165 10.39 -1.78 -0.02
CA SER A 165 9.65 -2.97 0.43
C SER A 165 10.49 -3.85 1.36
N ILE A 166 11.78 -4.06 1.04
CA ILE A 166 12.71 -4.81 1.89
C ILE A 166 12.94 -4.09 3.22
N ILE A 167 13.15 -2.76 3.19
CA ILE A 167 13.32 -1.95 4.40
C ILE A 167 12.07 -2.04 5.27
N MET A 168 10.88 -1.88 4.69
CA MET A 168 9.62 -1.97 5.44
C MET A 168 9.42 -3.35 6.04
N LEU A 169 9.76 -4.42 5.31
CA LEU A 169 9.68 -5.80 5.81
C LEU A 169 10.64 -6.01 7.00
N MET A 170 11.88 -5.53 6.89
CA MET A 170 12.87 -5.63 7.97
C MET A 170 12.44 -4.83 9.20
N VAL A 171 11.98 -3.59 9.02
CA VAL A 171 11.49 -2.75 10.12
C VAL A 171 10.26 -3.38 10.77
N SER A 172 9.32 -3.89 9.96
CA SER A 172 8.10 -4.54 10.45
C SER A 172 8.41 -5.76 11.32
N THR A 173 9.30 -6.64 10.87
CA THR A 173 9.70 -7.83 11.61
C THR A 173 10.44 -7.49 12.91
N LEU A 174 11.31 -6.47 12.90
CA LEU A 174 11.98 -5.97 14.11
C LEU A 174 11.00 -5.36 15.12
N VAL A 175 10.07 -4.52 14.66
CA VAL A 175 9.05 -3.88 15.51
C VAL A 175 8.14 -4.95 16.11
N LEU A 176 7.69 -5.92 15.32
CA LEU A 176 6.89 -7.04 15.79
C LEU A 176 7.65 -7.85 16.86
N THR A 177 8.88 -8.26 16.59
CA THR A 177 9.68 -9.07 17.53
C THR A 177 9.92 -8.33 18.85
N LYS A 178 10.17 -7.03 18.79
CA LYS A 178 10.43 -6.18 19.97
C LYS A 178 9.19 -5.90 20.81
N TYR A 179 8.03 -5.72 20.17
CA TYR A 179 6.80 -5.28 20.84
C TYR A 179 5.71 -6.35 20.98
N ARG A 180 5.91 -7.56 20.44
CA ARG A 180 4.94 -8.67 20.50
C ARG A 180 4.32 -8.88 21.88
N SER A 181 5.14 -8.96 22.92
CA SER A 181 4.68 -9.18 24.29
C SER A 181 3.95 -7.98 24.89
N ARG A 182 4.17 -6.77 24.39
CA ARG A 182 3.57 -5.53 24.91
C ARG A 182 2.21 -5.21 24.30
N ILE A 183 1.92 -5.74 23.10
CA ILE A 183 0.69 -5.47 22.37
C ILE A 183 -0.54 -5.87 23.20
N VAL A 184 -0.51 -7.03 23.86
CA VAL A 184 -1.62 -7.51 24.70
C VAL A 184 -1.90 -6.57 25.89
N TYR A 185 -0.86 -5.94 26.45
CA TYR A 185 -1.01 -4.98 27.55
C TYR A 185 -1.52 -3.61 27.12
N TRP A 186 -1.29 -3.24 25.85
CA TRP A 186 -1.78 -1.97 25.30
C TRP A 186 -3.24 -2.06 24.87
N LEU A 187 -3.73 -3.27 24.58
CA LEU A 187 -5.11 -3.55 24.18
C LEU A 187 -6.12 -3.48 25.31
#